data_AF-A0AAN0RW64-F1
#
_entry.id   AF-A0AAN0RW64-F1
#
_cell.length_a   1.000
_cell.length_b   1.000
_cell.length_c   1.000
_cell.angle_alpha   90.00
_cell.angle_beta   90.00
_cell.angle_gamma   90.00
#
_symmetry.space_group_name_H-M   'P 1'
#
loop_
_entity.id
_entity.type
_entity.pdbx_description
1 polymer ?
#
loop_
_entity_poly.entity_id
_entity_poly.type
_entity_poly.pdbx_seq_one_letter_code
_entity_poly.pdbx_strand_id
1 'polypeptide(L)'
;MKKLPASFAIAAFATFAALSAARQPAIAAPADAAAIDTHYGAVIEAYTQDMAAARSKYDGQRLAFVGAVIRMGSDPGGTYFGALTADGEQFDTHFDVADQEALKAKFPGGEIKPFVTSAAFRFSCLNEGYVDAPVLPGLKLTHCHKVD
;
A
#
# COMPACT_ATOMS: atom_id res chain seq x y z
N MET A 1 1.49 -66.54 40.53
CA MET A 1 2.60 -66.19 39.61
C MET A 1 2.24 -66.64 38.20
N LYS A 2 2.06 -65.70 37.27
CA LYS A 2 2.22 -65.85 35.81
C LYS A 2 2.17 -64.43 35.24
N LYS A 3 3.35 -63.81 35.11
CA LYS A 3 3.58 -62.55 34.39
C LYS A 3 4.30 -62.90 33.11
N LEU A 4 3.92 -62.30 31.98
CA LEU A 4 4.68 -62.13 30.71
C LEU A 4 3.71 -61.50 29.67
N PRO A 5 4.17 -60.79 28.63
CA PRO A 5 5.30 -59.87 28.52
C PRO A 5 4.87 -58.46 28.07
N ALA A 6 5.79 -57.50 28.18
CA ALA A 6 5.68 -56.16 27.62
C ALA A 6 5.96 -56.19 26.10
N SER A 7 5.10 -55.54 25.32
CA SER A 7 5.42 -54.82 24.09
C SER A 7 4.13 -54.18 23.57
N PHE A 8 4.13 -52.86 23.38
CA PHE A 8 3.67 -52.16 22.18
C PHE A 8 3.81 -50.66 22.43
N ALA A 9 4.76 -50.06 21.71
CA ALA A 9 4.89 -48.62 21.56
C ALA A 9 3.68 -48.08 20.81
N ILE A 10 3.09 -46.98 21.30
CA ILE A 10 2.34 -46.07 20.43
C ILE A 10 2.85 -44.67 20.77
N ALA A 11 3.47 -44.06 19.76
CA ALA A 11 3.96 -42.70 19.77
C ALA A 11 2.82 -41.71 20.07
N ALA A 12 3.04 -40.81 21.02
CA ALA A 12 2.16 -39.67 21.23
C ALA A 12 2.29 -38.74 20.01
N PHE A 13 1.18 -38.58 19.29
CA PHE A 13 1.04 -37.62 18.21
C PHE A 13 1.31 -36.20 18.74
N ALA A 14 2.37 -35.58 18.23
CA ALA A 14 2.57 -34.14 18.35
C ALA A 14 1.52 -33.44 17.48
N THR A 15 0.52 -32.85 18.11
CA THR A 15 -0.39 -31.90 17.47
C THR A 15 0.38 -30.61 17.18
N PHE A 16 0.96 -30.51 15.98
CA PHE A 16 1.29 -29.23 15.40
C PHE A 16 -0.03 -28.51 15.11
N ALA A 17 -0.38 -27.56 15.97
CA ALA A 17 -1.37 -26.54 15.64
C ALA A 17 -0.85 -25.76 14.43
N ALA A 18 -1.35 -26.09 13.25
CA ALA A 18 -1.13 -25.29 12.07
C ALA A 18 -1.79 -23.93 12.31
N LEU A 19 -0.98 -22.90 12.59
CA LEU A 19 -1.35 -21.51 12.35
C LEU A 19 -1.50 -21.34 10.84
N SER A 20 -2.62 -21.78 10.30
CA SER A 20 -3.11 -21.31 9.01
C SER A 20 -3.58 -19.88 9.21
N ALA A 21 -2.63 -18.95 9.24
CA ALA A 21 -2.93 -17.58 8.85
C ALA A 21 -3.42 -17.67 7.41
N ALA A 22 -4.74 -17.71 7.24
CA ALA A 22 -5.37 -17.55 5.95
C ALA A 22 -4.93 -16.19 5.44
N ARG A 23 -3.87 -16.16 4.62
CA ARG A 23 -3.66 -15.07 3.66
C ARG A 23 -4.84 -15.16 2.70
N GLN A 24 -5.95 -14.56 3.09
CA GLN A 24 -6.94 -14.17 2.11
C GLN A 24 -6.19 -13.26 1.12
N PRO A 25 -6.19 -13.58 -0.18
CA PRO A 25 -5.69 -12.64 -1.14
C PRO A 25 -6.58 -11.39 -1.02
N ALA A 26 -6.00 -10.28 -0.56
CA ALA A 26 -6.67 -9.00 -0.63
C ALA A 26 -7.00 -8.76 -2.11
N ILE A 27 -8.29 -8.83 -2.45
CA ILE A 27 -8.76 -8.51 -3.79
C ILE A 27 -8.54 -7.00 -3.93
N ALA A 28 -7.65 -6.61 -4.85
CA ALA A 28 -7.38 -5.22 -5.13
C ALA A 28 -8.67 -4.50 -5.55
N ALA A 29 -8.92 -3.34 -4.95
CA ALA A 29 -10.08 -2.53 -5.25
C ALA A 29 -10.03 -2.04 -6.72
N PRO A 30 -11.15 -2.15 -7.47
CA PRO A 30 -11.22 -1.65 -8.85
C PRO A 30 -11.07 -0.12 -8.90
N ALA A 31 -10.78 0.42 -10.08
CA ALA A 31 -10.54 1.86 -10.30
C ALA A 31 -11.63 2.79 -9.76
N ASP A 32 -12.88 2.34 -9.84
CA ASP A 32 -14.09 3.06 -9.46
C ASP A 32 -14.54 2.81 -8.02
N ALA A 33 -13.78 2.03 -7.23
CA ALA A 33 -14.12 1.80 -5.82
C ALA A 33 -14.05 3.10 -5.01
N ALA A 34 -14.98 3.23 -4.05
CA ALA A 34 -14.94 4.32 -3.08
C ALA A 34 -13.62 4.33 -2.33
N ALA A 35 -12.95 5.48 -2.31
CA ALA A 35 -11.68 5.66 -1.63
C ALA A 35 -11.89 6.08 -0.17
N ILE A 36 -11.03 5.59 0.73
CA ILE A 36 -11.00 5.99 2.13
C ILE A 36 -10.21 7.29 2.25
N ASP A 37 -10.88 8.35 2.70
CA ASP A 37 -10.26 9.63 3.00
C ASP A 37 -9.27 9.48 4.15
N THR A 38 -8.01 9.86 3.93
CA THR A 38 -6.98 9.64 4.94
C THR A 38 -5.82 10.62 4.84
N HIS A 39 -5.00 10.62 5.89
CA HIS A 39 -3.71 11.30 5.96
C HIS A 39 -2.62 10.23 5.99
N TYR A 40 -1.54 10.44 5.22
CA TYR A 40 -0.48 9.44 5.09
C TYR A 40 0.09 9.01 6.45
N GLY A 41 0.47 9.99 7.28
CA GLY A 41 1.01 9.72 8.62
C GLY A 41 0.08 8.90 9.52
N ALA A 42 -1.24 9.13 9.45
CA ALA A 42 -2.21 8.38 10.23
C ALA A 42 -2.32 6.90 9.79
N VAL A 43 -2.17 6.63 8.49
CA VAL A 43 -2.13 5.26 7.98
C VAL A 43 -0.85 4.57 8.43
N ILE A 44 0.30 5.23 8.33
CA ILE A 44 1.59 4.70 8.80
C ILE A 44 1.57 4.42 10.30
N GLU A 45 1.01 5.34 11.11
CA GLU A 45 0.82 5.12 12.54
C GLU A 45 -0.03 3.87 12.80
N ALA A 46 -1.12 3.65 12.06
CA ALA A 46 -1.94 2.46 12.20
C ALA A 46 -1.15 1.17 11.91
N TYR A 47 -0.36 1.13 10.81
CA TYR A 47 0.51 -0.02 10.51
C TYR A 47 1.59 -0.24 11.58
N THR A 48 2.05 0.84 12.22
CA THR A 48 3.06 0.78 13.30
C THR A 48 2.48 0.26 14.60
N GLN A 49 1.24 0.67 14.95
CA GLN A 49 0.58 0.28 16.19
C GLN A 49 0.03 -1.14 16.16
N ASP A 50 -0.69 -1.49 15.08
CA ASP A 50 -1.26 -2.82 14.88
C ASP A 50 -1.26 -3.16 13.39
N MET A 51 -0.17 -3.79 12.97
CA MET A 51 0.03 -4.25 11.59
C MET A 51 -1.11 -5.14 11.10
N ALA A 52 -1.67 -6.01 11.95
CA ALA A 52 -2.71 -6.95 11.52
C ALA A 52 -4.04 -6.22 11.28
N ALA A 53 -4.43 -5.35 12.21
CA ALA A 53 -5.63 -4.53 12.06
C ALA A 53 -5.52 -3.54 10.89
N ALA A 54 -4.36 -2.90 10.73
CA ALA A 54 -4.10 -1.97 9.62
C ALA A 54 -4.16 -2.67 8.26
N ARG A 55 -3.54 -3.85 8.12
CA ARG A 55 -3.64 -4.66 6.90
C ARG A 55 -5.09 -5.01 6.58
N SER A 56 -5.85 -5.44 7.58
CA SER A 56 -7.28 -5.75 7.39
C SER A 56 -8.10 -4.54 6.95
N LYS A 57 -7.70 -3.32 7.33
CA LYS A 57 -8.43 -2.08 7.02
C LYS A 57 -8.00 -1.45 5.70
N TYR A 58 -6.72 -1.51 5.36
CA TYR A 58 -6.13 -0.68 4.31
C TYR A 58 -5.51 -1.48 3.14
N ASP A 59 -5.06 -2.73 3.33
CA ASP A 59 -4.48 -3.50 2.22
C ASP A 59 -5.55 -3.77 1.15
N GLY A 60 -5.20 -3.54 -0.11
CA GLY A 60 -6.08 -3.70 -1.27
C GLY A 60 -7.14 -2.62 -1.40
N GLN A 61 -7.25 -1.66 -0.48
CA GLN A 61 -8.22 -0.57 -0.54
C GLN A 61 -7.71 0.61 -1.37
N ARG A 62 -8.65 1.42 -1.86
CA ARG A 62 -8.31 2.76 -2.37
C ARG A 62 -8.21 3.75 -1.24
N LEU A 63 -7.13 4.52 -1.19
CA LEU A 63 -6.89 5.57 -0.22
C LEU A 63 -6.84 6.91 -0.95
N ALA A 64 -7.60 7.89 -0.46
CA ALA A 64 -7.61 9.24 -0.99
C ALA A 64 -6.73 10.16 -0.14
N PHE A 65 -5.85 10.89 -0.82
CA PHE A 65 -4.92 11.85 -0.22
C PHE A 65 -5.11 13.23 -0.86
N VAL A 66 -4.71 14.28 -0.14
CA VAL A 66 -4.64 15.65 -0.65
C VAL A 66 -3.19 16.12 -0.57
N GLY A 67 -2.60 16.43 -1.71
CA GLY A 67 -1.20 16.84 -1.78
C GLY A 67 -0.80 17.31 -3.17
N ALA A 68 0.41 17.84 -3.28
CA ALA A 68 1.06 18.06 -4.55
C ALA A 68 1.81 16.79 -4.98
N VAL A 69 2.01 16.61 -6.28
CA VAL A 69 2.83 15.52 -6.81
C VAL A 69 4.01 16.09 -7.60
N ILE A 70 5.15 15.42 -7.48
CA ILE A 70 6.39 15.76 -8.16
C ILE A 70 6.85 14.56 -8.97
N ARG A 71 7.17 14.77 -10.24
CA ARG A 71 7.78 13.72 -11.05
C ARG A 71 9.26 13.62 -10.70
N MET A 72 9.72 12.49 -10.18
CA MET A 72 11.07 12.36 -9.62
C MET A 72 12.12 11.81 -10.60
N GLY A 73 11.75 11.46 -11.86
CA GLY A 73 12.69 11.00 -12.90
C GLY A 73 12.03 10.42 -14.17
N SER A 74 12.82 9.74 -15.02
CA SER A 74 12.32 8.89 -16.14
C SER A 74 13.26 7.74 -16.49
N ASP A 75 12.64 6.60 -16.84
CA ASP A 75 12.78 5.90 -18.12
C ASP A 75 11.38 5.63 -18.71
N PRO A 76 11.22 5.37 -20.02
CA PRO A 76 9.92 5.20 -20.69
C PRO A 76 9.20 3.95 -20.16
N GLY A 77 8.00 4.14 -19.59
CA GLY A 77 7.20 3.07 -18.99
C GLY A 77 7.24 2.99 -17.46
N GLY A 78 8.11 3.78 -16.80
CA GLY A 78 8.33 3.75 -15.35
C GLY A 78 8.35 5.14 -14.71
N THR A 79 7.35 5.98 -14.98
CA THR A 79 7.29 7.31 -14.36
C THR A 79 7.00 7.16 -12.88
N TYR A 80 7.96 7.57 -12.06
CA TYR A 80 7.88 7.55 -10.61
C TYR A 80 7.56 8.95 -10.09
N PHE A 81 6.55 9.01 -9.23
CA PHE A 81 6.08 10.24 -8.62
C PHE A 81 6.29 10.19 -7.10
N GLY A 82 6.72 11.30 -6.53
CA GLY A 82 6.56 11.56 -5.11
C GLY A 82 5.29 12.38 -4.89
N ALA A 83 4.64 12.19 -3.75
CA ALA A 83 3.61 13.08 -3.24
C ALA A 83 4.14 13.84 -2.03
N LEU A 84 3.70 15.09 -1.89
CA LEU A 84 3.97 15.97 -0.76
C LEU A 84 2.64 16.52 -0.23
N THR A 85 2.33 16.23 1.02
CA THR A 85 1.11 16.71 1.69
C THR A 85 1.39 18.00 2.48
N ALA A 86 0.32 18.71 2.86
CA ALA A 86 0.44 19.99 3.56
C ALA A 86 1.01 19.87 4.98
N ASP A 87 0.88 18.70 5.61
CA ASP A 87 1.49 18.34 6.90
C ASP A 87 2.97 17.93 6.78
N GLY A 88 3.53 17.92 5.56
CA GLY A 88 4.96 17.68 5.32
C GLY A 88 5.34 16.24 5.05
N GLU A 89 4.37 15.31 5.01
CA GLU A 89 4.62 13.92 4.64
C GLU A 89 5.03 13.81 3.18
N GLN A 90 6.00 12.92 2.92
CA GLN A 90 6.50 12.62 1.60
C GLN A 90 6.46 11.12 1.37
N PHE A 91 5.90 10.71 0.23
CA PHE A 91 5.74 9.30 -0.07
C PHE A 91 5.67 9.00 -1.56
N ASP A 92 5.95 7.75 -1.88
CA ASP A 92 5.99 7.24 -3.23
C ASP A 92 4.59 6.97 -3.77
N THR A 93 4.38 7.29 -5.05
CA THR A 93 3.12 7.06 -5.74
C THR A 93 3.34 6.77 -7.22
N HIS A 94 2.38 6.10 -7.84
CA HIS A 94 2.43 5.77 -9.25
C HIS A 94 1.11 6.06 -9.96
N PHE A 95 1.18 6.90 -10.98
CA PHE A 95 0.07 7.22 -11.88
C PHE A 95 0.30 6.51 -13.21
N ASP A 96 -0.67 5.71 -13.63
CA ASP A 96 -0.63 5.03 -14.93
C ASP A 96 -0.59 6.06 -16.06
N VAL A 97 -0.02 5.68 -17.21
CA VAL A 97 0.15 6.59 -18.35
C VAL A 97 -1.18 7.24 -18.76
N ALA A 98 -2.29 6.50 -18.67
CA ALA A 98 -3.63 7.00 -18.99
C ALA A 98 -4.11 8.11 -18.03
N ASP A 99 -3.71 8.05 -16.75
CA ASP A 99 -4.12 9.00 -15.72
C ASP A 99 -3.23 10.25 -15.66
N GLN A 100 -2.01 10.18 -16.21
CA GLN A 100 -1.08 11.31 -16.22
C GLN A 100 -1.61 12.51 -17.04
N GLU A 101 -2.45 12.28 -18.06
CA GLU A 101 -3.04 13.39 -18.83
C GLU A 101 -3.89 14.31 -17.94
N ALA A 102 -4.68 13.73 -17.03
CA ALA A 102 -5.53 14.48 -16.10
C ALA A 102 -4.72 15.31 -15.11
N LEU A 103 -3.44 14.97 -14.88
CA LEU A 103 -2.57 15.70 -13.96
C LEU A 103 -2.01 16.98 -14.57
N LYS A 104 -1.85 17.06 -15.90
CA LYS A 104 -1.17 18.17 -16.59
C LYS A 104 -1.69 19.54 -16.15
N ALA A 105 -3.01 19.70 -16.00
CA ALA A 105 -3.63 20.96 -15.56
C ALA A 105 -3.22 21.41 -14.15
N LYS A 106 -2.66 20.52 -13.32
CA LYS A 106 -2.11 20.83 -12.00
C LYS A 106 -0.65 21.25 -12.06
N PHE A 107 0.06 20.98 -13.15
CA PHE A 107 1.46 21.36 -13.30
C PHE A 107 1.60 22.75 -13.94
N PRO A 108 2.64 23.51 -13.55
CA PRO A 108 2.97 24.78 -14.20
C PRO A 108 3.10 24.62 -15.72
N GLY A 109 2.37 25.43 -16.48
CA GLY A 109 2.40 25.41 -17.94
C GLY A 109 1.74 24.19 -18.58
N GLY A 110 1.01 23.35 -17.82
CA GLY A 110 0.31 22.20 -18.38
C GLY A 110 1.21 21.01 -18.73
N GLU A 111 2.43 20.95 -18.18
CA GLU A 111 3.45 19.97 -18.58
C GLU A 111 4.10 19.29 -17.36
N ILE A 112 4.21 17.97 -17.39
CA ILE A 112 4.81 17.16 -16.31
C ILE A 112 6.33 17.02 -16.53
N LYS A 113 7.09 17.98 -16.00
CA LYS A 113 8.55 17.98 -16.06
C LYS A 113 9.17 17.27 -14.85
N PRO A 114 10.36 16.64 -14.99
CA PRO A 114 11.10 16.13 -13.85
C PRO A 114 11.38 17.25 -12.84
N PHE A 115 11.25 16.92 -11.56
CA PHE A 115 11.51 17.77 -10.40
C PHE A 115 10.67 19.05 -10.34
N VAL A 116 9.57 19.12 -11.09
CA VAL A 116 8.58 20.18 -10.97
C VAL A 116 7.40 19.63 -10.16
N THR A 117 6.99 20.39 -9.15
CA THR A 117 5.85 20.06 -8.30
C THR A 117 4.56 20.63 -8.88
N SER A 118 3.47 19.88 -8.79
CA SER A 118 2.13 20.34 -9.14
C SER A 118 1.56 21.30 -8.07
N ALA A 119 0.45 21.98 -8.37
CA ALA A 119 -0.44 22.48 -7.34
C ALA A 119 -1.02 21.30 -6.53
N ALA A 120 -1.46 21.54 -5.29
CA ALA A 120 -2.13 20.51 -4.49
C ALA A 120 -3.48 20.12 -5.10
N PHE A 121 -3.79 18.83 -5.07
CA PHE A 121 -5.07 18.27 -5.50
C PHE A 121 -5.35 16.99 -4.74
N ARG A 122 -6.57 16.48 -4.92
CA ARG A 122 -7.00 15.23 -4.33
C ARG A 122 -6.79 14.09 -5.32
N PHE A 123 -6.24 12.99 -4.85
CA PHE A 123 -5.99 11.80 -5.67
C PHE A 123 -6.26 10.52 -4.89
N SER A 124 -6.66 9.48 -5.59
CA SER A 124 -6.97 8.16 -5.06
C SER A 124 -5.94 7.16 -5.56
N CYS A 125 -5.38 6.36 -4.67
CA CYS A 125 -4.38 5.33 -4.98
C CYS A 125 -4.85 3.97 -4.48
N LEU A 126 -4.54 2.90 -5.22
CA LEU A 126 -4.60 1.55 -4.66
C LEU A 126 -3.45 1.35 -3.68
N ASN A 127 -3.76 0.96 -2.45
CA ASN A 127 -2.77 0.52 -1.49
C ASN A 127 -2.53 -0.98 -1.62
N GLU A 128 -1.43 -1.38 -2.25
CA GLU A 128 -1.03 -2.80 -2.34
C GLU A 128 -0.48 -3.36 -1.02
N GLY A 129 -0.37 -2.50 -0.01
CA GLY A 129 -0.01 -2.85 1.36
C GLY A 129 1.27 -2.16 1.82
N TYR A 130 1.66 -2.49 3.06
CA TYR A 130 2.85 -1.94 3.69
C TYR A 130 4.12 -2.67 3.26
N VAL A 131 5.13 -1.90 2.86
CA VAL A 131 6.48 -2.35 2.51
C VAL A 131 7.41 -1.99 3.65
N ASP A 132 7.98 -3.03 4.27
CA ASP A 132 9.00 -2.90 5.30
C ASP A 132 10.39 -2.88 4.65
N ALA A 133 10.75 -1.73 4.06
CA ALA A 133 12.05 -1.53 3.43
C ALA A 133 13.04 -0.88 4.41
N PRO A 134 14.33 -1.25 4.40
CA PRO A 134 15.33 -0.73 5.35
C PRO A 134 15.58 0.78 5.28
N VAL A 135 15.27 1.42 4.15
CA VAL A 135 15.59 2.83 3.89
C VAL A 135 14.36 3.72 4.05
N LEU A 136 13.23 3.33 3.45
CA LEU A 136 11.97 4.07 3.50
C LEU A 136 10.82 3.06 3.60
N PRO A 137 10.45 2.65 4.82
CA PRO A 137 9.25 1.86 5.00
C PRO A 137 8.01 2.72 4.73
N GLY A 138 6.96 2.13 4.16
CA GLY A 138 5.79 2.90 3.79
C GLY A 138 4.77 2.10 2.98
N LEU A 139 3.77 2.81 2.45
CA LEU A 139 2.73 2.21 1.62
C LEU A 139 3.22 2.00 0.18
N LYS A 140 2.87 0.86 -0.42
CA LYS A 140 2.98 0.66 -1.86
C LYS A 140 1.72 1.20 -2.54
N LEU A 141 1.79 2.44 -3.02
CA LEU A 141 0.67 3.13 -3.67
C LEU A 141 0.80 3.09 -5.20
N THR A 142 -0.16 2.44 -5.85
CA THR A 142 -0.19 2.25 -7.31
C THR A 142 -1.54 2.63 -7.90
N HIS A 143 -1.64 2.66 -9.23
CA HIS A 143 -2.88 2.94 -9.97
C HIS A 143 -3.59 4.19 -9.46
N CYS A 144 -2.79 5.23 -9.22
CA CYS A 144 -3.27 6.49 -8.70
C CYS A 144 -3.92 7.29 -9.82
N HIS A 145 -5.01 7.96 -9.48
CA HIS A 145 -5.70 8.87 -10.39
C HIS A 145 -6.17 10.10 -9.63
N LYS A 146 -6.26 11.22 -10.35
CA LYS A 146 -6.88 12.43 -9.82
C LYS A 146 -8.35 12.16 -9.56
N VAL A 147 -8.84 12.60 -8.41
CA VAL A 147 -10.27 12.65 -8.09
C VAL A 147 -10.70 14.11 -7.99
N ASP A 148 -11.89 14.43 -8.47
CA ASP A 148 -12.44 15.79 -8.44
C ASP A 148 -13.03 16.17 -7.08
#